data_AF-A0A1E5HYU5-F1
#
_entry.id   AF-A0A1E5HYU5-F1
#
_cell.length_a   1.000
_cell.length_b   1.000
_cell.length_c   1.000
_cell.angle_alpha   90.00
_cell.angle_beta   90.00
_cell.angle_gamma   90.00
#
_symmetry.space_group_name_H-M   'P 1'
#
loop_
_entity.id
_entity.type
_entity.pdbx_description
1 polymer ?
#
loop_
_entity_poly.entity_id
_entity_poly.type
_entity_poly.pdbx_seq_one_letter_code
_entity_poly.pdbx_strand_id
1 'polypeptide(L)'
;MKNEPLFELDIEKMEEDIKRVQKALDKAEDIALKAAADEMAGIIMDLLGEGMRKAPKDTGYLRGSGIAKLNDDQVAHTESSGSNAAEVVRDFKAGNISLQQFIDELIGEVAFNTPYATYQHEEQDLNHLDGEAKYLETPLKEKSPEYIKGLAAAIEAALDKEGGVR
;
A
#
# COMPACT_ATOMS: atom_id res chain seq x y z
N MET A 1 53.74 23.63 -33.00
CA MET A 1 52.29 23.36 -32.99
C MET A 1 51.83 23.53 -31.55
N LYS A 2 50.95 24.51 -31.29
CA LYS A 2 50.37 24.68 -29.95
C LYS A 2 49.37 23.54 -29.77
N ASN A 3 49.62 22.68 -28.79
CA ASN A 3 48.62 21.71 -28.33
C ASN A 3 47.58 22.51 -27.54
N GLU A 4 46.57 23.02 -28.25
CA GLU A 4 45.36 23.48 -27.59
C GLU A 4 44.59 22.23 -27.14
N PRO A 5 44.21 22.13 -25.85
CA PRO A 5 43.42 21.02 -25.37
C PRO A 5 42.08 21.00 -26.13
N LEU A 6 41.76 19.86 -26.74
CA LEU A 6 40.66 19.72 -27.69
C LEU A 6 39.26 19.87 -27.02
N PHE A 7 39.20 19.82 -25.69
CA PHE A 7 37.99 20.04 -24.89
C PHE A 7 38.38 20.60 -23.51
N GLU A 8 37.84 21.75 -23.15
CA GLU A 8 37.82 22.22 -21.75
C GLU A 8 36.48 21.75 -21.17
N LEU A 9 36.53 20.72 -20.31
CA LEU A 9 35.35 20.28 -19.58
C LEU A 9 34.98 21.41 -18.60
N ASP A 10 33.82 22.01 -18.81
CA ASP A 10 33.24 22.98 -17.88
C ASP A 10 32.75 22.23 -16.64
N ILE A 11 33.65 22.08 -15.68
CA ILE A 11 33.41 21.34 -14.42
C ILE A 11 32.27 21.99 -13.64
N GLU A 12 32.17 23.32 -13.65
CA GLU A 12 31.11 24.05 -12.94
C GLU A 12 29.73 23.73 -13.52
N LYS A 13 29.61 23.76 -14.86
CA LYS A 13 28.36 23.36 -15.53
C LYS A 13 27.99 21.91 -15.25
N MET A 14 28.98 21.01 -15.22
CA MET A 14 28.74 19.60 -14.89
C MET A 14 28.24 19.42 -13.45
N GLU A 15 28.77 20.18 -12.49
CA GLU A 15 28.27 20.17 -11.11
C GLU A 15 26.82 20.66 -11.00
N GLU A 16 26.45 21.70 -11.75
CA GLU A 16 25.07 22.20 -11.81
C GLU A 16 24.12 21.16 -12.42
N ASP A 17 24.53 20.51 -13.51
CA ASP A 17 23.75 19.45 -14.15
C ASP A 17 23.56 18.24 -13.22
N ILE A 18 24.60 17.83 -12.48
CA ILE A 18 24.51 16.77 -11.47
C ILE A 18 23.50 17.13 -10.37
N LYS A 19 23.56 18.35 -9.83
CA LYS A 19 22.59 18.82 -8.82
C LYS A 19 21.17 18.82 -9.36
N ARG A 20 20.98 19.16 -10.63
CA ARG A 20 19.67 19.13 -11.28
C ARG A 20 19.14 17.70 -11.40
N VAL A 21 19.99 16.75 -11.77
CA VAL A 21 19.63 15.32 -11.85
C VAL A 21 19.31 14.77 -10.46
N GLN A 22 20.11 15.08 -9.44
CA GLN A 22 19.85 14.67 -8.06
C GLN A 22 18.47 15.13 -7.60
N LYS A 23 18.15 16.42 -7.77
CA LYS A 23 16.85 16.97 -7.39
C LYS A 23 15.68 16.32 -8.15
N ALA A 24 15.89 15.93 -9.41
CA ALA A 24 14.87 15.24 -10.19
C ALA A 24 14.64 13.80 -9.69
N LEU A 25 15.71 13.11 -9.29
CA LEU A 25 15.64 11.78 -8.68
C LEU A 25 14.94 11.83 -7.32
N ASP A 26 15.30 12.77 -6.44
CA ASP A 26 14.67 12.96 -5.14
C ASP A 26 13.15 13.18 -5.30
N LYS A 27 12.76 14.00 -6.27
CA LYS A 27 11.34 14.24 -6.56
C LYS A 27 10.64 12.98 -7.08
N ALA A 28 11.28 12.23 -7.96
CA ALA A 28 10.72 10.98 -8.49
C ALA A 28 10.56 9.93 -7.38
N GLU A 29 11.51 9.85 -6.46
CA GLU A 29 11.44 9.02 -5.26
C GLU A 29 10.22 9.41 -4.41
N ASP A 30 10.07 10.67 -4.03
CA ASP A 30 8.91 11.15 -3.26
C ASP A 30 7.56 10.81 -3.92
N ILE A 31 7.46 10.98 -5.24
CA ILE A 31 6.26 10.66 -6.02
C ILE A 31 5.96 9.17 -5.97
N ALA A 32 6.98 8.33 -6.20
CA ALA A 32 6.82 6.87 -6.20
C ALA A 32 6.42 6.35 -4.81
N LEU A 33 7.08 6.85 -3.75
CA LEU A 33 6.79 6.51 -2.36
C LEU A 33 5.34 6.82 -2.00
N LYS A 34 4.87 8.02 -2.35
CA LYS A 34 3.50 8.44 -2.08
C LYS A 34 2.49 7.59 -2.84
N ALA A 35 2.72 7.36 -4.13
CA ALA A 35 1.82 6.56 -4.97
C ALA A 35 1.71 5.12 -4.45
N ALA A 36 2.83 4.52 -4.05
CA ALA A 36 2.86 3.19 -3.48
C ALA A 36 2.09 3.11 -2.15
N ALA A 37 2.25 4.09 -1.26
CA ALA A 37 1.53 4.14 0.01
C ALA A 37 0.01 4.32 -0.19
N ASP A 38 -0.38 5.23 -1.09
CA ASP A 38 -1.79 5.48 -1.42
C ASP A 38 -2.47 4.23 -2.01
N GLU A 39 -1.79 3.54 -2.93
CA GLU A 39 -2.31 2.31 -3.54
C GLU A 39 -2.33 1.13 -2.54
N MET A 40 -1.30 0.99 -1.70
CA MET A 40 -1.30 -0.02 -0.63
C MET A 40 -2.46 0.20 0.34
N ALA A 41 -2.76 1.45 0.70
CA ALA A 41 -3.94 1.78 1.49
C ALA A 41 -5.25 1.37 0.78
N GLY A 42 -5.33 1.52 -0.55
CA GLY A 42 -6.45 1.02 -1.36
C GLY A 42 -6.57 -0.51 -1.32
N ILE A 43 -5.45 -1.22 -1.48
CA ILE A 43 -5.37 -2.67 -1.47
C ILE A 43 -5.85 -3.25 -0.14
N ILE A 44 -5.36 -2.74 1.00
CA ILE A 44 -5.77 -3.25 2.32
C ILE A 44 -7.23 -2.94 2.63
N MET A 45 -7.77 -1.84 2.12
CA MET A 45 -9.20 -1.50 2.25
C MET A 45 -10.07 -2.44 1.42
N ASP A 46 -9.69 -2.74 0.18
CA ASP A 46 -10.41 -3.69 -0.65
C ASP A 46 -10.35 -5.10 -0.06
N LEU A 47 -9.17 -5.52 0.41
CA LEU A 47 -8.99 -6.80 1.10
C LEU A 47 -9.81 -6.89 2.39
N LEU A 48 -9.84 -5.83 3.19
CA LEU A 48 -10.71 -5.73 4.36
C LEU A 48 -12.18 -5.89 3.96
N GLY A 49 -12.63 -5.18 2.93
CA GLY A 49 -13.99 -5.25 2.42
C GLY A 49 -14.37 -6.64 1.89
N GLU A 50 -13.48 -7.32 1.18
CA GLU A 50 -13.65 -8.71 0.76
C GLU A 50 -13.74 -9.65 1.97
N GLY A 51 -12.81 -9.48 2.93
CA GLY A 51 -12.77 -10.26 4.14
C GLY A 51 -14.05 -10.12 4.96
N MET A 52 -14.60 -8.91 5.07
CA MET A 52 -15.87 -8.66 5.76
C MET A 52 -17.05 -9.31 5.04
N ARG A 53 -17.06 -9.30 3.71
CA ARG A 53 -18.12 -9.94 2.91
C ARG A 53 -18.09 -11.46 3.02
N LYS A 54 -16.88 -12.04 3.03
CA LYS A 54 -16.65 -13.48 3.09
C LYS A 54 -16.66 -14.04 4.52
N ALA A 55 -16.44 -13.20 5.54
CA ALA A 55 -16.46 -13.64 6.92
C ALA A 55 -17.85 -14.20 7.33
N PRO A 56 -17.92 -15.24 8.16
CA PRO A 56 -19.18 -15.79 8.64
C PRO A 56 -20.06 -14.76 9.36
N LYS A 57 -21.36 -14.74 9.02
CA LYS A 57 -22.34 -13.83 9.65
C LYS A 57 -22.90 -14.38 10.96
N ASP A 58 -23.05 -15.70 11.03
CA ASP A 58 -23.83 -16.38 12.06
C ASP A 58 -23.19 -16.30 13.46
N THR A 59 -21.95 -15.82 13.53
CA THR A 59 -21.10 -15.83 14.73
C THR A 59 -21.11 -14.50 15.49
N GLY A 60 -21.90 -13.52 15.05
CA GLY A 60 -22.05 -12.22 15.70
C GLY A 60 -21.27 -11.10 15.00
N TYR A 61 -20.42 -10.38 15.75
CA TYR A 61 -19.79 -9.13 15.30
C TYR A 61 -18.56 -9.30 14.38
N LEU A 62 -18.21 -10.51 13.96
CA LEU A 62 -16.99 -10.75 13.16
C LEU A 62 -16.88 -9.85 11.93
N ARG A 63 -17.93 -9.75 11.10
CA ARG A 63 -17.91 -8.86 9.94
C ARG A 63 -17.66 -7.40 10.30
N GLY A 64 -18.05 -6.96 11.50
CA GLY A 64 -17.88 -5.60 11.99
C GLY A 64 -16.67 -5.42 12.90
N SER A 65 -15.73 -6.36 12.91
CA SER A 65 -14.54 -6.36 13.77
C SER A 65 -13.24 -6.20 12.98
N GLY A 66 -13.36 -5.75 11.74
CA GLY A 66 -12.27 -5.67 10.79
C GLY A 66 -11.41 -4.43 11.02
N ILE A 67 -10.10 -4.60 10.88
CA ILE A 67 -9.09 -3.56 11.02
C ILE A 67 -8.15 -3.65 9.84
N ALA A 68 -7.77 -2.50 9.28
CA ALA A 68 -6.66 -2.40 8.33
C ALA A 68 -5.62 -1.41 8.82
N LYS A 69 -4.34 -1.74 8.65
CA LYS A 69 -3.19 -0.92 9.02
C LYS A 69 -2.19 -0.84 7.89
N LEU A 70 -1.48 0.29 7.82
CA LEU A 70 -0.35 0.49 6.94
C LEU A 70 0.84 0.92 7.82
N ASN A 71 1.90 0.13 7.86
CA ASN A 71 3.12 0.40 8.63
C ASN A 71 2.80 0.71 10.11
N ASP A 72 2.01 -0.15 10.76
CA ASP A 72 1.48 0.00 12.12
C ASP A 72 0.49 1.16 12.35
N ASP A 73 0.41 2.13 11.44
CA ASP A 73 -0.60 3.20 11.48
C ASP A 73 -1.95 2.65 11.03
N GLN A 74 -2.98 2.87 11.86
CA GLN A 74 -4.33 2.39 11.57
C GLN A 74 -4.92 3.21 10.42
N VAL A 75 -5.24 2.55 9.30
CA VAL A 75 -5.89 3.21 8.16
C VAL A 75 -7.41 3.10 8.19
N ALA A 76 -7.91 2.05 8.84
CA ALA A 76 -9.34 1.73 8.90
C ALA A 76 -9.66 0.97 10.19
N HIS A 77 -10.81 1.32 10.78
CA HIS A 77 -11.44 0.53 11.82
C HIS A 77 -12.94 0.47 11.60
N THR A 78 -13.53 -0.69 11.87
CA THR A 78 -14.97 -0.82 11.96
C THR A 78 -15.34 -1.03 13.42
N GLU A 79 -16.00 -0.06 14.05
CA GLU A 79 -16.73 -0.27 15.30
C GLU A 79 -18.20 -0.52 14.99
N SER A 80 -18.82 -1.48 15.69
CA SER A 80 -20.26 -1.76 15.62
C SER A 80 -21.07 -0.62 16.26
N SER A 81 -21.06 0.56 15.65
CA SER A 81 -21.85 1.73 16.07
C SER A 81 -22.78 2.14 14.94
N GLY A 82 -23.84 1.35 14.67
CA GLY A 82 -25.09 1.77 13.99
C GLY A 82 -25.05 2.43 12.60
N SER A 83 -23.88 2.76 12.06
CA SER A 83 -23.64 3.43 10.79
C SER A 83 -22.70 2.57 9.97
N ASN A 84 -23.15 2.14 8.79
CA ASN A 84 -22.44 1.23 7.87
C ASN A 84 -21.24 1.88 7.15
N ALA A 85 -20.45 2.71 7.82
CA ALA A 85 -19.28 3.35 7.25
C ALA A 85 -18.07 3.07 8.14
N ALA A 86 -17.13 2.27 7.64
CA ALA A 86 -15.79 2.20 8.20
C ALA A 86 -15.20 3.62 8.17
N GLU A 87 -14.76 4.14 9.31
CA GLU A 87 -14.12 5.45 9.37
C GLU A 87 -12.68 5.30 8.90
N VAL A 88 -12.32 6.09 7.88
CA VAL A 88 -11.02 6.05 7.24
C VAL A 88 -10.14 7.12 7.90
N VAL A 89 -9.19 6.68 8.72
CA VAL A 89 -8.19 7.57 9.33
C VAL A 89 -6.90 7.37 8.54
N ARG A 90 -6.48 8.33 7.71
CA ARG A 90 -5.23 8.21 6.93
C ARG A 90 -4.11 8.92 7.68
N ASP A 91 -3.38 8.19 8.53
CA ASP A 91 -2.31 8.78 9.35
C ASP A 91 -0.89 8.58 8.80
N PHE A 92 -0.73 8.04 7.58
CA PHE A 92 0.60 7.78 7.02
C PHE A 92 1.38 9.08 6.78
N LYS A 93 2.46 9.28 7.55
CA LYS A 93 3.47 10.33 7.32
C LYS A 93 4.71 9.70 6.71
N ALA A 94 4.84 9.82 5.39
CA ALA A 94 6.09 9.61 4.68
C ALA A 94 7.13 10.67 5.11
N GLY A 95 7.80 10.44 6.24
CA GLY A 95 9.05 11.15 6.59
C GLY A 95 10.22 10.62 5.76
N ASN A 96 11.40 11.27 5.87
CA ASN A 96 12.65 10.94 5.16
C ASN A 96 13.06 9.45 5.28
N ILE A 97 12.47 8.59 4.47
CA ILE A 97 12.72 7.16 4.37
C ILE A 97 13.30 6.93 2.97
N SER A 98 14.43 6.24 2.88
CA SER A 98 15.00 5.87 1.57
C SER A 98 14.08 4.87 0.86
N LEU A 99 14.08 4.85 -0.48
CA LEU A 99 13.28 3.92 -1.29
C LEU A 99 13.42 2.46 -0.85
N GLN A 100 14.63 2.04 -0.49
CA GLN A 100 14.88 0.68 -0.04
C GLN A 100 14.22 0.39 1.32
N GLN A 101 14.37 1.31 2.28
CA GLN A 101 13.71 1.19 3.58
C GLN A 101 12.20 1.20 3.42
N PHE A 102 11.67 2.03 2.54
CA PHE A 102 10.23 2.05 2.27
C PHE A 102 9.74 0.73 1.68
N ILE A 103 10.46 0.14 0.72
CA ILE A 103 10.09 -1.19 0.18
C ILE A 103 10.10 -2.25 1.27
N ASP A 104 11.07 -2.19 2.18
CA ASP A 104 11.20 -3.17 3.27
C ASP A 104 10.15 -2.94 4.39
N GLU A 105 9.70 -1.70 4.59
CA GLU A 105 8.79 -1.30 5.66
C GLU A 105 7.33 -1.15 5.21
N LEU A 106 7.05 -1.07 3.90
CA LEU A 106 5.68 -0.93 3.37
C LEU A 106 4.89 -2.22 3.57
N ILE A 107 4.23 -2.30 4.72
CA ILE A 107 3.48 -3.47 5.17
C ILE A 107 2.03 -3.07 5.36
N GLY A 108 1.16 -3.68 4.56
CA GLY A 108 -0.28 -3.62 4.74
C GLY A 108 -0.79 -4.80 5.56
N GLU A 109 -1.51 -4.53 6.64
CA GLU A 109 -2.10 -5.55 7.51
C GLU A 109 -3.62 -5.47 7.51
N VAL A 110 -4.28 -6.63 7.46
CA VAL A 110 -5.73 -6.75 7.64
C VAL A 110 -6.00 -7.82 8.68
N ALA A 111 -6.80 -7.49 9.70
CA ALA A 111 -7.08 -8.38 10.81
C ALA A 111 -8.53 -8.30 11.28
N PHE A 112 -8.98 -9.33 11.98
CA PHE A 112 -10.26 -9.38 12.68
C PHE A 112 -9.99 -9.64 14.17
N ASN A 113 -10.55 -8.81 15.05
CA ASN A 113 -10.17 -8.78 16.48
C ASN A 113 -11.12 -9.53 17.42
N THR A 114 -12.09 -10.30 16.91
CA THR A 114 -12.96 -11.10 17.78
C THR A 114 -12.24 -12.35 18.30
N PRO A 115 -12.51 -12.80 19.54
CA PRO A 115 -11.84 -13.97 20.12
C PRO A 115 -11.99 -15.27 19.32
N TYR A 116 -13.04 -15.36 18.50
CA TYR A 116 -13.35 -16.53 17.68
C TYR A 116 -12.96 -16.35 16.21
N ALA A 117 -12.38 -15.21 15.81
CA ALA A 117 -11.96 -14.96 14.43
C ALA A 117 -11.01 -16.06 13.92
N THR A 118 -9.97 -16.39 14.69
CA THR A 118 -9.02 -17.46 14.33
C THR A 118 -9.71 -18.81 14.17
N TYR A 119 -10.62 -19.17 15.07
CA TYR A 119 -11.34 -20.44 14.99
C TYR A 119 -12.19 -20.51 13.72
N GLN A 120 -12.93 -19.44 13.40
CA GLN A 120 -13.72 -19.35 12.17
C GLN A 120 -12.85 -19.31 10.90
N HIS A 121 -11.62 -18.82 10.99
CA HIS A 121 -10.71 -18.73 9.87
C HIS A 121 -10.04 -20.08 9.56
N GLU A 122 -9.65 -20.83 10.58
CA GLU A 122 -8.84 -22.04 10.45
C GLU A 122 -9.66 -23.35 10.37
N GLU A 123 -10.82 -23.42 11.04
CA GLU A 123 -11.62 -24.64 11.07
C GLU A 123 -12.47 -24.78 9.80
N GLN A 124 -11.97 -25.56 8.83
CA GLN A 124 -12.59 -25.73 7.52
C GLN A 124 -13.83 -26.62 7.53
N ASP A 125 -14.02 -27.43 8.59
CA ASP A 125 -15.17 -28.31 8.73
C ASP A 125 -16.42 -27.58 9.26
N LEU A 126 -16.31 -26.29 9.61
CA LEU A 126 -17.46 -25.49 10.02
C LEU A 126 -18.40 -25.26 8.84
N ASN A 127 -19.67 -25.62 9.04
CA ASN A 127 -20.71 -25.33 8.08
C ASN A 127 -21.25 -23.91 8.34
N HIS A 128 -20.90 -22.97 7.47
CA HIS A 128 -21.39 -21.59 7.51
C HIS A 128 -22.63 -21.45 6.61
N LEU A 129 -23.72 -20.85 7.11
CA LEU A 129 -24.90 -20.59 6.28
C LEU A 129 -24.65 -19.42 5.32
N ASP A 130 -23.86 -18.44 5.77
CA ASP A 130 -23.41 -17.27 5.02
C ASP A 130 -21.95 -16.93 5.40
N GLY A 131 -21.07 -16.92 4.40
CA GLY A 131 -19.62 -16.73 4.55
C GLY A 131 -18.84 -18.04 4.39
N GLU A 132 -17.53 -17.95 4.62
CA GLU A 132 -16.59 -19.06 4.47
C GLU A 132 -15.45 -18.98 5.50
N ALA A 133 -14.85 -20.13 5.81
CA ALA A 133 -13.52 -20.17 6.40
C ALA A 133 -12.49 -19.53 5.45
N LYS A 134 -11.29 -19.23 5.93
CA LYS A 134 -10.24 -18.61 5.10
C LYS A 134 -10.66 -17.30 4.42
N TYR A 135 -11.61 -16.57 5.01
CA TYR A 135 -12.15 -15.30 4.50
C TYR A 135 -11.12 -14.18 4.29
N LEU A 136 -9.89 -14.27 4.82
CA LEU A 136 -8.77 -13.37 4.46
C LEU A 136 -7.80 -13.99 3.45
N GLU A 137 -7.54 -15.30 3.56
CA GLU A 137 -6.56 -16.00 2.74
C GLU A 137 -7.07 -16.16 1.30
N THR A 138 -8.35 -16.52 1.13
CA THR A 138 -8.99 -16.68 -0.18
C THR A 138 -8.97 -15.38 -0.99
N PRO A 139 -9.54 -14.25 -0.53
CA PRO A 139 -9.50 -13.02 -1.31
C PRO A 139 -8.08 -12.48 -1.51
N LEU A 140 -7.17 -12.67 -0.55
CA LEU A 140 -5.78 -12.29 -0.75
C LEU A 140 -5.16 -13.08 -1.90
N LYS A 141 -5.32 -14.40 -1.95
CA LYS A 141 -4.81 -15.24 -3.04
C LYS A 141 -5.42 -14.90 -4.38
N GLU A 142 -6.74 -14.70 -4.42
CA GLU A 142 -7.48 -14.39 -5.64
C GLU A 142 -7.06 -13.03 -6.23
N LYS A 143 -6.85 -12.02 -5.38
CA LYS A 143 -6.58 -10.65 -5.80
C LYS A 143 -5.11 -10.25 -5.81
N SER A 144 -4.21 -11.03 -5.21
CA SER A 144 -2.76 -10.73 -5.18
C SER A 144 -2.19 -10.36 -6.55
N PRO A 145 -2.49 -11.08 -7.67
CA PRO A 145 -2.00 -10.68 -8.98
C PRO A 145 -2.49 -9.30 -9.44
N GLU A 146 -3.74 -8.95 -9.11
CA GLU A 146 -4.34 -7.66 -9.42
C GLU A 146 -3.73 -6.55 -8.56
N TYR A 147 -3.56 -6.78 -7.26
CA TYR A 147 -2.94 -5.83 -6.33
C TYR A 147 -1.49 -5.50 -6.69
N ILE A 148 -0.68 -6.51 -7.01
CA ILE A 148 0.72 -6.31 -7.45
C ILE A 148 0.76 -5.45 -8.72
N LYS A 149 -0.15 -5.74 -9.67
CA LYS A 149 -0.26 -4.96 -10.90
C LYS A 149 -0.75 -3.54 -10.66
N GLY A 150 -1.73 -3.36 -9.76
CA GLY A 150 -2.26 -2.07 -9.35
C GLY A 150 -1.17 -1.18 -8.75
N LEU A 151 -0.38 -1.75 -7.83
CA LEU A 151 0.76 -1.07 -7.21
C LEU A 151 1.78 -0.58 -8.24
N ALA A 152 2.19 -1.45 -9.17
CA ALA A 152 3.11 -1.06 -10.23
C ALA A 152 2.52 0.03 -11.13
N ALA A 153 1.26 -0.13 -11.56
CA ALA A 153 0.58 0.83 -12.43
C ALA A 153 0.38 2.19 -11.77
N ALA A 154 0.11 2.23 -10.46
CA ALA A 154 -0.04 3.47 -9.70
C ALA A 154 1.28 4.26 -9.64
N ILE A 155 2.40 3.56 -9.39
CA ILE A 155 3.73 4.17 -9.37
C ILE A 155 4.11 4.69 -10.76
N GLU A 156 3.94 3.88 -11.80
CA GLU A 156 4.21 4.27 -13.20
C GLU A 156 3.39 5.51 -13.60
N ALA A 157 2.08 5.49 -13.35
CA ALA A 157 1.20 6.61 -13.68
C ALA A 157 1.57 7.89 -12.91
N ALA A 158 2.00 7.78 -11.65
CA ALA A 158 2.42 8.92 -10.85
C ALA A 158 3.72 9.54 -11.38
N LEU A 159 4.70 8.70 -11.72
CA LEU A 159 5.98 9.13 -12.31
C LEU A 159 5.78 9.78 -13.69
N ASP A 160 4.89 9.25 -14.53
CA ASP A 160 4.58 9.83 -15.84
C ASP A 160 3.88 11.19 -15.71
N LYS A 161 2.95 11.31 -14.77
CA LYS A 161 2.12 12.52 -14.59
C LYS A 161 2.87 13.66 -13.90
N GLU A 162 3.70 13.36 -12.90
CA GLU A 162 4.34 14.35 -12.03
C GLU A 162 5.87 14.46 -12.23
N GLY A 163 6.50 13.43 -12.80
CA GLY A 163 7.94 13.37 -13.09
C GLY A 163 8.32 13.91 -14.48
N GLY A 164 7.37 14.06 -15.40
CA GLY A 164 7.63 14.64 -16.72
C GLY A 164 8.47 13.72 -17.62
N VAL A 165 8.28 12.40 -17.54
CA VAL A 165 8.86 11.44 -18.49
C VAL A 165 7.90 11.30 -19.68
N ARG A 166 7.97 12.24 -20.62
CA ARG A 166 7.41 12.11 -21.97
C ARG A 166 8.37 12.69 -22.98
#